data_AF-A0A940VTA3-F1
#
_entry.id   AF-A0A940VTA3-F1
#
_cell.length_a   1.000
_cell.length_b   1.000
_cell.length_c   1.000
_cell.angle_alpha   90.00
_cell.angle_beta   90.00
_cell.angle_gamma   90.00
#
_symmetry.space_group_name_H-M   'P 1'
#
loop_
_entity.id
_entity.type
_entity.pdbx_description
1 polymer ?
#
loop_
_entity_poly.entity_id
_entity_poly.type
_entity_poly.pdbx_seq_one_letter_code
_entity_poly.pdbx_strand_id
1 'polypeptide(L)'
;MFKQSRMAIILILVVVIASQFLLPWLVSKVVARGMAGVLGTEQVTATVEKSPAMLMLGGRFDRVVISAQNARVDRLIFAEIDAVLTDVKLDAAALISGQQLVVKSAKEVNLTASITQEELSRYLNQAVKGVKNAVVSVNGGEVKISGDFGLGKIASVAVTLEGRVSADDQKIKFVTERFLINNTLVGKIGGTALTEVPLVDLKKFPFNVVVRQITMEDGKVTVFADNHAQ
;
A
#
# COMPACT_ATOMS: atom_id res chain seq x y z
N MET A 1 21.44 -40.89 -37.76
CA MET A 1 21.70 -39.56 -37.17
C MET A 1 20.46 -38.67 -37.10
N PHE A 2 19.65 -38.54 -38.15
CA PHE A 2 18.46 -37.65 -38.19
C PHE A 2 17.34 -37.92 -37.15
N LYS A 3 17.13 -39.17 -36.71
CA LYS A 3 16.04 -39.53 -35.77
C LYS A 3 16.31 -39.02 -34.33
N GLN A 4 17.58 -39.03 -33.90
CA GLN A 4 17.98 -38.50 -32.59
C GLN A 4 17.92 -36.97 -32.56
N SER A 5 18.32 -36.30 -33.65
CA SER A 5 18.24 -34.85 -33.79
C SER A 5 16.80 -34.34 -33.73
N ARG A 6 15.85 -35.03 -34.38
CA ARG A 6 14.41 -34.68 -34.34
C ARG A 6 13.82 -34.86 -32.94
N MET A 7 14.22 -35.91 -32.22
CA MET A 7 13.75 -36.15 -30.86
C MET A 7 14.26 -35.08 -29.88
N ALA A 8 15.52 -34.66 -30.03
CA ALA A 8 16.09 -33.57 -29.24
C ALA A 8 15.38 -32.22 -29.48
N ILE A 9 15.06 -31.90 -30.75
CA ILE A 9 14.31 -30.68 -31.10
C ILE A 9 12.92 -30.71 -30.47
N ILE A 10 12.19 -31.83 -30.59
CA ILE A 10 10.86 -31.98 -30.00
C ILE A 10 10.92 -31.82 -28.47
N LEU A 11 11.92 -32.42 -27.82
CA LEU A 11 12.12 -32.31 -26.38
C LEU A 11 12.35 -30.84 -25.97
N ILE A 12 13.21 -30.11 -26.67
CA ILE A 12 13.46 -28.68 -26.40
C ILE A 12 12.17 -27.87 -26.58
N LEU A 13 11.40 -28.15 -27.63
CA LEU A 13 10.14 -27.46 -27.90
C LEU A 13 9.11 -27.70 -26.79
N VAL A 14 9.02 -28.94 -26.30
CA VAL A 14 8.17 -29.29 -25.14
C VAL A 14 8.61 -28.55 -23.89
N VAL A 15 9.91 -28.49 -23.60
CA VAL A 15 10.45 -27.75 -22.44
C VAL A 15 10.15 -26.26 -22.54
N VAL A 16 10.32 -25.65 -23.71
CA VAL A 16 10.02 -24.22 -23.92
C VAL A 16 8.53 -23.97 -23.71
N ILE A 17 7.65 -24.78 -24.30
CA ILE A 17 6.19 -24.64 -24.12
C ILE A 17 5.82 -24.83 -22.64
N ALA A 18 6.33 -25.87 -21.98
CA ALA A 18 6.06 -26.11 -20.57
C ALA A 18 6.54 -24.94 -19.68
N SER A 19 7.71 -24.37 -19.99
CA SER A 19 8.25 -23.22 -19.26
C SER A 19 7.37 -21.98 -19.38
N GLN A 20 6.66 -21.82 -20.50
CA GLN A 20 5.76 -20.68 -20.73
C GLN A 20 4.58 -20.67 -19.76
N PHE A 21 4.14 -21.83 -19.28
CA PHE A 21 3.02 -21.95 -18.34
C PHE A 21 3.48 -22.11 -16.88
N LEU A 22 4.58 -22.84 -16.65
CA LEU A 22 5.07 -23.13 -15.30
C LEU A 22 5.82 -21.94 -14.68
N LEU A 23 6.61 -21.20 -15.46
CA LEU A 23 7.40 -20.09 -14.94
C LEU A 23 6.53 -18.98 -14.33
N PRO A 24 5.48 -18.48 -15.01
CA PRO A 24 4.62 -17.45 -14.43
C PRO A 24 4.05 -17.87 -13.06
N TRP A 25 3.61 -19.12 -12.93
CA TRP A 25 3.05 -19.63 -11.68
C TRP A 25 4.07 -19.72 -10.55
N LEU A 26 5.28 -20.21 -10.85
CA LEU A 26 6.35 -20.29 -9.84
C LEU A 26 6.82 -18.90 -9.41
N VAL A 27 7.08 -18.00 -10.36
CA VAL A 27 7.59 -16.65 -10.08
C VAL A 27 6.53 -15.83 -9.33
N SER A 28 5.25 -15.99 -9.67
CA SER A 28 4.12 -15.36 -8.95
C SER A 28 4.17 -15.66 -7.45
N LYS A 29 4.45 -16.91 -7.05
CA LYS A 29 4.58 -17.28 -5.63
C LYS A 29 5.77 -16.63 -4.96
N VAL A 30 6.89 -16.50 -5.66
CA VAL A 30 8.10 -15.87 -5.13
C VAL A 30 7.86 -14.36 -4.93
N VAL A 31 7.25 -13.70 -5.91
CA VAL A 31 6.85 -12.28 -5.81
C VAL A 31 5.85 -12.07 -4.67
N ALA A 32 4.83 -12.93 -4.55
CA ALA A 32 3.85 -12.86 -3.46
C ALA A 32 4.51 -12.97 -2.09
N ARG A 33 5.45 -13.92 -1.91
CA ARG A 33 6.21 -14.06 -0.64
C ARG A 33 7.11 -12.86 -0.37
N GLY A 34 7.79 -12.33 -1.38
CA GLY A 34 8.59 -11.12 -1.23
C GLY A 34 7.74 -9.93 -0.79
N MET A 35 6.56 -9.77 -1.38
CA MET A 35 5.59 -8.75 -0.97
C MET A 35 5.00 -9.00 0.41
N ALA A 36 4.75 -10.25 0.80
CA ALA A 36 4.29 -10.60 2.14
C ALA A 36 5.26 -10.10 3.23
N GLY A 37 6.57 -10.22 2.99
CA GLY A 37 7.59 -9.66 3.88
C GLY A 37 7.58 -8.12 3.95
N VAL A 38 7.34 -7.44 2.83
CA VAL A 38 7.29 -5.97 2.78
C VAL A 38 6.01 -5.42 3.41
N LEU A 39 4.88 -6.08 3.15
CA LEU A 39 3.55 -5.66 3.62
C LEU A 39 3.16 -6.25 4.97
N GLY A 40 4.03 -7.05 5.61
CA GLY A 40 3.78 -7.61 6.93
C GLY A 40 2.49 -8.43 7.06
N THR A 41 2.05 -9.08 5.97
CA THR A 41 0.84 -9.93 5.90
C THR A 41 1.11 -11.15 5.04
N GLU A 42 0.55 -12.30 5.41
CA GLU A 42 0.60 -13.52 4.58
C GLU A 42 -0.51 -13.58 3.52
N GLN A 43 -1.52 -12.71 3.63
CA GLN A 43 -2.65 -12.64 2.72
C GLN A 43 -2.28 -11.83 1.47
N VAL A 44 -1.24 -12.28 0.75
CA VAL A 44 -0.75 -11.66 -0.48
C VAL A 44 -0.87 -12.62 -1.64
N THR A 45 -1.43 -12.14 -2.73
CA THR A 45 -1.42 -12.80 -4.03
C THR A 45 -0.66 -11.94 -5.02
N ALA A 46 0.04 -12.59 -5.94
CA ALA A 46 0.67 -11.92 -7.05
C ALA A 46 0.49 -12.75 -8.32
N THR A 47 0.34 -12.07 -9.45
CA THR A 47 0.28 -12.67 -10.78
C THR A 47 1.29 -11.93 -11.65
N VAL A 48 2.16 -12.68 -12.32
CA VAL A 48 3.18 -12.12 -13.22
C VAL A 48 2.98 -12.60 -14.65
N GLU A 49 3.24 -11.71 -15.61
CA GLU A 49 3.11 -11.98 -17.04
C GLU A 49 4.37 -11.51 -17.77
N LYS A 50 4.82 -12.31 -18.74
CA LYS A 50 5.95 -11.98 -19.62
C LYS A 50 5.91 -12.82 -20.89
N SER A 51 6.16 -12.18 -22.03
CA SER A 51 6.39 -12.85 -23.31
C SER A 51 7.74 -12.44 -23.91
N PRO A 52 8.66 -13.40 -24.17
CA PRO A 52 8.67 -14.81 -23.75
C PRO A 52 8.90 -14.99 -22.24
N ALA A 53 8.30 -16.00 -21.60
CA ALA A 53 8.32 -16.17 -20.14
C ALA A 53 9.73 -16.44 -19.56
N MET A 54 10.65 -16.99 -20.35
CA MET A 54 12.04 -17.20 -19.93
C MET A 54 12.74 -15.89 -19.50
N LEU A 55 12.30 -14.74 -20.01
CA LEU A 55 12.85 -13.43 -19.62
C LEU A 55 12.53 -13.05 -18.16
N MET A 56 11.55 -13.71 -17.52
CA MET A 56 11.28 -13.55 -16.08
C MET A 56 12.45 -14.00 -15.23
N LEU A 57 13.24 -14.98 -15.69
CA LEU A 57 14.44 -15.45 -14.98
C LEU A 57 15.51 -14.34 -14.89
N GLY A 58 15.53 -13.44 -15.87
CA GLY A 58 16.34 -12.22 -15.85
C GLY A 58 15.68 -11.05 -15.12
N GLY A 59 14.55 -11.27 -14.44
CA GLY A 59 13.82 -10.26 -13.67
C GLY A 59 12.98 -9.30 -14.52
N ARG A 60 12.62 -9.65 -15.77
CA ARG A 60 11.80 -8.78 -16.64
C ARG A 60 10.36 -9.28 -16.71
N PHE A 61 9.41 -8.36 -16.57
CA PHE A 61 7.99 -8.64 -16.57
C PHE A 61 7.27 -7.61 -17.43
N ASP A 62 6.26 -8.04 -18.19
CA ASP A 62 5.38 -7.13 -18.92
C ASP A 62 4.32 -6.57 -17.97
N ARG A 63 3.80 -7.41 -17.07
CA ARG A 63 2.79 -7.03 -16.09
C ARG A 63 2.98 -7.78 -14.77
N VAL A 64 2.80 -7.07 -13.67
CA VAL A 64 2.78 -7.63 -12.31
C VAL A 64 1.56 -7.08 -11.60
N VAL A 65 0.66 -7.97 -11.16
CA VAL A 65 -0.50 -7.62 -10.34
C VAL A 65 -0.28 -8.17 -8.95
N ILE A 66 -0.47 -7.34 -7.93
CA ILE A 66 -0.33 -7.70 -6.52
C ILE A 66 -1.64 -7.30 -5.84
N SER A 67 -2.18 -8.18 -5.00
CA SER A 67 -3.31 -7.88 -4.12
C SER A 67 -3.01 -8.42 -2.74
N ALA A 68 -3.20 -7.59 -1.72
CA ALA A 68 -2.90 -7.92 -0.33
C ALA A 68 -4.03 -7.47 0.59
N GLN A 69 -4.36 -8.31 1.57
CA GLN A 69 -5.34 -8.00 2.61
C GLN A 69 -4.66 -7.87 3.98
N ASN A 70 -5.20 -6.99 4.83
CA ASN A 70 -4.68 -6.73 6.17
C ASN A 70 -3.17 -6.39 6.17
N ALA A 71 -2.73 -5.64 5.17
CA ALA A 71 -1.34 -5.28 4.96
C ALA A 71 -0.87 -4.24 5.98
N ARG A 72 0.18 -4.55 6.72
CA ARG A 72 0.78 -3.63 7.69
C ARG A 72 1.91 -2.84 7.05
N VAL A 73 1.71 -1.53 6.95
CA VAL A 73 2.75 -0.58 6.52
C VAL A 73 3.00 0.37 7.68
N ASP A 74 4.22 0.30 8.24
CA ASP A 74 4.57 0.94 9.51
C ASP A 74 3.62 0.50 10.66
N ARG A 75 2.83 1.42 11.21
CA ARG A 75 1.90 1.14 12.33
C ARG A 75 0.43 1.00 11.89
N LEU A 76 0.14 1.25 10.61
CA LEU A 76 -1.20 1.18 10.03
C LEU A 76 -1.41 -0.15 9.32
N ILE A 77 -2.63 -0.67 9.42
CA ILE A 77 -3.09 -1.87 8.74
C ILE A 77 -4.06 -1.45 7.64
N PHE A 78 -3.63 -1.56 6.40
CA PHE A 78 -4.50 -1.40 5.26
C PHE A 78 -5.41 -2.62 5.13
N ALA A 79 -6.70 -2.38 4.96
CA ALA A 79 -7.66 -3.46 4.73
C ALA A 79 -7.35 -4.18 3.41
N GLU A 80 -7.04 -3.40 2.38
CA GLU A 80 -6.71 -3.89 1.04
C GLU A 80 -5.65 -3.00 0.40
N ILE A 81 -4.72 -3.63 -0.31
CA ILE A 81 -3.72 -2.97 -1.17
C ILE A 81 -3.67 -3.74 -2.48
N ASP A 82 -3.99 -3.04 -3.58
CA ASP A 82 -3.87 -3.55 -4.93
C ASP A 82 -2.87 -2.73 -5.72
N ALA A 83 -1.93 -3.40 -6.39
CA ALA A 83 -0.95 -2.75 -7.25
C ALA A 83 -0.89 -3.43 -8.61
N VAL A 84 -0.89 -2.62 -9.67
CA VAL A 84 -0.69 -3.05 -11.05
C VAL A 84 0.52 -2.32 -11.61
N LEU A 85 1.53 -3.08 -11.99
CA LEU A 85 2.77 -2.56 -12.56
C LEU A 85 2.94 -3.07 -14.00
N THR A 86 3.41 -2.19 -14.88
CA THR A 86 3.65 -2.49 -16.31
C THR A 86 5.12 -2.25 -16.65
N ASP A 87 5.69 -3.11 -17.52
CA ASP A 87 7.09 -3.08 -17.96
C ASP A 87 8.07 -3.00 -16.78
N VAL A 88 8.05 -4.04 -15.95
CA VAL A 88 8.78 -4.10 -14.67
C VAL A 88 10.11 -4.80 -14.83
N LYS A 89 11.14 -4.24 -14.16
CA LYS A 89 12.42 -4.90 -13.93
C LYS A 89 12.63 -5.08 -12.43
N LEU A 90 12.73 -6.32 -11.99
CA LEU A 90 13.04 -6.70 -10.62
C LEU A 90 14.50 -7.14 -10.51
N ASP A 91 15.05 -7.08 -9.30
CA ASP A 91 16.29 -7.78 -8.99
C ASP A 91 16.04 -9.27 -8.79
N ALA A 92 16.33 -10.07 -9.82
CA ALA A 92 16.14 -11.52 -9.77
C ALA A 92 17.03 -12.19 -8.69
N ALA A 93 18.24 -11.69 -8.46
CA ALA A 93 19.15 -12.28 -7.48
C ALA A 93 18.66 -12.04 -6.05
N ALA A 94 18.20 -10.80 -5.75
CA ALA A 94 17.62 -10.45 -4.46
C ALA A 94 16.30 -11.22 -4.21
N LEU A 95 15.47 -11.35 -5.24
CA LEU A 95 14.19 -12.04 -5.15
C LEU A 95 14.35 -13.55 -4.93
N ILE A 96 15.30 -14.19 -5.60
CA ILE A 96 15.52 -15.65 -5.48
C ILE A 96 16.29 -16.00 -4.20
N SER A 97 17.37 -15.27 -3.91
CA SER A 97 18.30 -15.64 -2.82
C SER A 97 17.85 -15.09 -1.47
N GLY A 98 17.37 -13.85 -1.45
CA GLY A 98 16.96 -13.15 -0.25
C GLY A 98 15.44 -13.13 -0.02
N GLN A 99 14.65 -13.60 -0.98
CA GLN A 99 13.18 -13.42 -0.98
C GLN A 99 12.79 -11.94 -0.85
N GLN A 100 13.65 -11.05 -1.32
CA GLN A 100 13.45 -9.60 -1.23
C GLN A 100 12.95 -9.08 -2.56
N LEU A 101 11.79 -8.42 -2.54
CA LEU A 101 11.30 -7.72 -3.72
C LEU A 101 12.02 -6.38 -3.85
N VAL A 102 12.88 -6.26 -4.86
CA VAL A 102 13.55 -5.00 -5.22
C VAL A 102 13.15 -4.63 -6.63
N VAL A 103 12.36 -3.56 -6.77
CA VAL A 103 11.95 -3.02 -8.07
C VAL A 103 13.05 -2.08 -8.57
N LYS A 104 13.70 -2.45 -9.68
CA LYS A 104 14.73 -1.61 -10.34
C LYS A 104 14.10 -0.52 -11.18
N SER A 105 13.01 -0.85 -11.87
CA SER A 105 12.22 0.09 -12.67
C SER A 105 10.84 -0.48 -12.93
N ALA A 106 9.85 0.39 -13.08
CA ALA A 106 8.54 0.09 -13.64
C ALA A 106 8.14 1.29 -14.49
N LYS A 107 7.61 1.04 -15.70
CA LYS A 107 7.17 2.12 -16.57
C LYS A 107 5.90 2.77 -16.00
N GLU A 108 4.94 1.95 -15.60
CA GLU A 108 3.68 2.40 -15.03
C GLU A 108 3.43 1.63 -13.74
N VAL A 109 2.95 2.34 -12.73
CA VAL A 109 2.52 1.80 -11.44
C VAL A 109 1.18 2.42 -11.11
N ASN A 110 0.19 1.60 -10.81
CA ASN A 110 -1.09 2.03 -10.26
C ASN A 110 -1.29 1.31 -8.93
N LEU A 111 -1.57 2.06 -7.88
CA LEU A 111 -1.75 1.58 -6.51
C LEU A 111 -3.09 2.08 -5.98
N THR A 112 -3.87 1.15 -5.43
CA THR A 112 -5.06 1.44 -4.64
C THR A 112 -4.86 0.86 -3.26
N ALA A 113 -5.09 1.64 -2.21
CA ALA A 113 -4.95 1.18 -0.84
C ALA A 113 -6.08 1.73 0.03
N SER A 114 -6.69 0.90 0.88
CA SER A 114 -7.81 1.31 1.73
C SER A 114 -7.53 1.11 3.22
N ILE A 115 -8.02 2.03 4.04
CA ILE A 115 -7.92 2.01 5.51
C ILE A 115 -9.33 2.19 6.07
N THR A 116 -9.74 1.35 7.02
CA THR A 116 -11.05 1.49 7.66
C THR A 116 -11.03 2.49 8.81
N GLN A 117 -12.20 3.02 9.15
CA GLN A 117 -12.36 3.90 10.30
C GLN A 117 -12.03 3.21 11.63
N GLU A 118 -12.28 1.91 11.76
CA GLU A 118 -11.94 1.12 12.96
C GLU A 118 -10.43 1.05 13.13
N GLU A 119 -9.72 0.84 12.02
CA GLU A 119 -8.26 0.86 12.01
C GLU A 119 -7.71 2.25 12.34
N LEU A 120 -8.27 3.33 11.77
CA LEU A 120 -7.86 4.69 12.12
C LEU A 120 -8.08 4.97 13.61
N SER A 121 -9.19 4.49 14.18
CA SER A 121 -9.47 4.57 15.61
C SER A 121 -8.39 3.84 16.42
N ARG A 122 -8.08 2.59 16.05
CA ARG A 122 -7.01 1.80 16.70
C ARG A 122 -5.67 2.52 16.62
N TYR A 123 -5.30 3.00 15.43
CA TYR A 123 -4.04 3.70 15.19
C TYR A 123 -3.90 4.92 16.09
N LEU A 124 -4.91 5.80 16.15
CA LEU A 124 -4.84 7.02 16.94
C LEU A 124 -4.67 6.73 18.44
N ASN A 125 -5.39 5.73 18.96
CA ASN A 125 -5.26 5.29 20.36
C ASN A 125 -3.87 4.73 20.70
N GLN A 126 -3.11 4.24 19.71
CA GLN A 126 -1.79 3.65 19.93
C GLN A 126 -0.65 4.61 19.59
N ALA A 127 -0.80 5.40 18.53
CA ALA A 127 0.27 6.21 17.94
C ALA A 127 0.35 7.62 18.53
N VAL A 128 -0.77 8.19 19.01
CA VAL A 128 -0.82 9.57 19.50
C VAL A 128 -0.81 9.58 21.03
N LYS A 129 0.31 10.03 21.61
CA LYS A 129 0.47 10.11 23.06
C LYS A 129 -0.56 11.09 23.65
N GLY A 130 -1.28 10.64 24.68
CA GLY A 130 -2.26 11.45 25.40
C GLY A 130 -3.69 11.33 24.85
N VAL A 131 -3.88 10.70 23.69
CA VAL A 131 -5.21 10.37 23.16
C VAL A 131 -5.69 9.05 23.77
N LYS A 132 -6.96 9.00 24.17
CA LYS A 132 -7.67 7.79 24.61
C LYS A 132 -9.08 7.77 24.04
N ASN A 133 -9.66 6.58 23.96
CA ASN A 133 -11.03 6.37 23.49
C ASN A 133 -11.32 7.04 22.13
N ALA A 134 -10.31 7.11 21.26
CA ALA A 134 -10.49 7.70 19.94
C ALA A 134 -11.43 6.83 19.11
N VAL A 135 -12.45 7.46 18.55
CA VAL A 135 -13.44 6.90 17.62
C VAL A 135 -13.41 7.75 16.37
N VAL A 136 -13.22 7.10 15.23
CA VAL A 136 -13.19 7.72 13.91
C VAL A 136 -14.42 7.31 13.14
N SER A 137 -15.05 8.26 12.46
CA SER A 137 -16.09 8.02 11.46
C SER A 137 -15.68 8.66 10.15
N VAL A 138 -15.81 7.91 9.05
CA VAL A 138 -15.43 8.37 7.70
C VAL A 138 -16.67 8.34 6.81
N ASN A 139 -17.12 9.51 6.35
CA ASN A 139 -18.27 9.61 5.46
C ASN A 139 -18.30 10.98 4.74
N GLY A 140 -18.88 11.01 3.54
CA GLY A 140 -19.21 12.25 2.83
C GLY A 140 -17.99 13.13 2.51
N GLY A 141 -16.81 12.53 2.28
CA GLY A 141 -15.58 13.27 2.03
C GLY A 141 -14.89 13.82 3.29
N GLU A 142 -15.40 13.47 4.48
CA GLU A 142 -14.92 13.98 5.76
C GLU A 142 -14.52 12.84 6.70
N VAL A 143 -13.55 13.13 7.56
CA VAL A 143 -13.15 12.29 8.69
C VAL A 143 -13.41 13.07 9.98
N LYS A 144 -14.22 12.46 10.84
CA LYS A 144 -14.49 12.97 12.18
C LYS A 144 -13.86 12.06 13.21
N ILE A 145 -13.12 12.64 14.14
CA ILE A 145 -12.39 11.96 15.19
C ILE A 145 -12.91 12.51 16.52
N SER A 146 -13.45 11.66 17.38
CA SER A 146 -13.86 12.03 18.74
C SER A 146 -13.04 11.23 19.74
N GLY A 147 -12.64 11.84 20.86
CA GLY A 147 -11.90 11.14 21.90
C GLY A 147 -11.54 12.00 23.09
N ASP A 148 -10.80 11.42 24.02
CA ASP A 148 -10.31 12.08 25.22
C ASP A 148 -8.84 12.45 25.06
N PHE A 149 -8.49 13.71 25.29
CA PHE A 149 -7.10 14.18 25.29
C PHE A 149 -6.65 14.55 26.70
N GLY A 150 -5.59 13.90 27.17
CA GLY A 150 -4.99 14.14 28.48
C GLY A 150 -4.14 15.42 28.50
N LEU A 151 -4.51 16.37 29.37
CA LEU A 151 -3.71 17.55 29.69
C LEU A 151 -2.84 17.26 30.92
N GLY A 152 -1.72 16.58 30.70
CA GLY A 152 -0.83 16.12 31.77
C GLY A 152 -1.44 14.95 32.56
N LYS A 153 -1.25 14.93 33.89
CA LYS A 153 -1.73 13.84 34.77
C LYS A 153 -3.05 14.15 35.48
N ILE A 154 -3.60 15.35 35.31
CA ILE A 154 -4.58 15.93 36.24
C ILE A 154 -5.94 16.19 35.59
N ALA A 155 -5.99 16.28 34.25
CA ALA A 155 -7.21 16.58 33.51
C ALA A 155 -7.26 15.83 32.18
N SER A 156 -8.47 15.46 31.77
CA SER A 156 -8.78 14.93 30.45
C SER A 156 -9.91 15.77 29.87
N VAL A 157 -9.82 16.08 28.58
CA VAL A 157 -10.80 16.92 27.89
C VAL A 157 -11.35 16.14 26.70
N ALA A 158 -12.68 16.15 26.54
CA ALA A 158 -13.33 15.58 25.38
C ALA A 158 -13.08 16.50 24.17
N VAL A 159 -12.46 15.95 23.13
CA VAL A 159 -12.10 16.66 21.91
C VAL A 159 -12.75 16.01 20.69
N THR A 160 -13.14 16.85 19.75
CA THR A 160 -13.62 16.41 18.43
C THR A 160 -12.85 17.16 17.35
N LEU A 161 -12.23 16.40 16.45
CA LEU A 161 -11.57 16.88 15.24
C LEU A 161 -12.47 16.57 14.04
N GLU A 162 -12.67 17.54 13.18
CA GLU A 162 -13.31 17.37 11.89
C GLU A 162 -12.34 17.85 10.82
N GLY A 163 -12.21 17.08 9.74
CA GLY A 163 -11.26 17.40 8.68
C GLY A 163 -11.19 16.31 7.62
N ARG A 164 -10.07 16.23 6.92
CA ARG A 164 -9.92 15.35 5.76
C ARG A 164 -8.56 14.69 5.73
N VAL A 165 -8.48 13.55 5.06
CA VAL A 165 -7.20 12.96 4.70
C VAL A 165 -6.71 13.61 3.41
N SER A 166 -5.46 14.02 3.42
CA SER A 166 -4.77 14.63 2.28
C SER A 166 -3.39 14.00 2.14
N ALA A 167 -2.77 14.18 0.98
CA ALA A 167 -1.40 13.79 0.75
C ALA A 167 -0.59 15.00 0.28
N ASP A 168 0.66 15.04 0.71
CA ASP A 168 1.72 15.79 0.05
C ASP A 168 2.66 14.83 -0.70
N ASP A 169 3.76 15.34 -1.26
CA ASP A 169 4.70 14.56 -2.10
C ASP A 169 5.28 13.32 -1.41
N GLN A 170 5.24 13.23 -0.08
CA GLN A 170 5.89 12.14 0.65
C GLN A 170 5.00 11.47 1.69
N LYS A 171 3.90 12.09 2.11
CA LYS A 171 3.12 11.62 3.25
C LYS A 171 1.62 11.76 3.04
N ILE A 172 0.89 10.75 3.48
CA ILE A 172 -0.54 10.83 3.73
C ILE A 172 -0.74 11.31 5.16
N LYS A 173 -1.61 12.30 5.35
CA LYS A 173 -1.86 12.97 6.63
C LYS A 173 -3.33 13.31 6.82
N PHE A 174 -3.77 13.31 8.07
CA PHE A 174 -5.04 13.92 8.44
C PHE A 174 -4.83 15.42 8.68
N VAL A 175 -5.60 16.26 7.99
CA VAL A 175 -5.59 17.71 8.10
C VAL A 175 -6.84 18.13 8.86
N THR A 176 -6.63 18.69 10.05
CA THR A 176 -7.73 19.18 10.89
C THR A 176 -8.27 20.49 10.35
N GLU A 177 -9.58 20.58 10.13
CA GLU A 177 -10.27 21.79 9.66
C GLU A 177 -11.05 22.48 10.78
N ARG A 178 -11.64 21.69 11.70
CA ARG A 178 -12.36 22.19 12.87
C ARG A 178 -11.94 21.44 14.13
N PHE A 179 -11.84 22.20 15.22
CA PHE A 179 -11.48 21.70 16.54
C PHE A 179 -12.55 22.08 17.55
N LEU A 180 -13.11 21.08 18.23
CA LEU A 180 -14.13 21.27 19.25
C LEU A 180 -13.66 20.70 20.58
N ILE A 181 -13.95 21.42 21.66
CA ILE A 181 -13.75 20.98 23.05
C ILE A 181 -15.12 20.97 23.71
N ASN A 182 -15.49 19.85 24.34
CA ASN A 182 -16.81 19.69 24.98
C ASN A 182 -17.96 20.14 24.06
N ASN A 183 -17.88 19.75 22.78
CA ASN A 183 -18.84 20.11 21.72
C ASN A 183 -18.97 21.62 21.41
N THR A 184 -18.03 22.44 21.89
CA THR A 184 -17.94 23.88 21.60
C THR A 184 -16.82 24.13 20.60
N LEU A 185 -17.13 24.79 19.49
CA LEU A 185 -16.11 25.17 18.51
C LEU A 185 -15.18 26.20 19.13
N VAL A 186 -13.93 25.80 19.37
CA VAL A 186 -12.90 26.64 19.99
C VAL A 186 -12.02 27.36 18.96
N GLY A 187 -12.23 27.08 17.66
CA GLY A 187 -11.66 27.84 16.55
C GLY A 187 -11.84 27.18 15.20
N LYS A 188 -11.84 27.99 14.13
CA LYS A 188 -11.53 27.55 12.76
C LYS A 188 -10.02 27.64 12.62
N ILE A 189 -9.34 26.54 12.29
CA ILE A 189 -7.88 26.55 12.21
C ILE A 189 -7.46 27.26 10.91
N GLY A 190 -7.15 28.55 10.99
CA GLY A 190 -6.68 29.37 9.89
C GLY A 190 -5.15 29.40 9.78
N GLY A 191 -4.63 29.13 8.58
CA GLY A 191 -3.39 29.69 8.03
C GLY A 191 -2.02 29.21 8.53
N THR A 192 -1.85 28.78 9.79
CA THR A 192 -0.52 28.36 10.30
C THR A 192 -0.56 27.31 11.42
N ALA A 193 -1.73 27.02 12.00
CA ALA A 193 -1.89 26.08 13.10
C ALA A 193 -2.59 24.76 12.70
N LEU A 194 -2.62 24.43 11.40
CA LEU A 194 -3.16 23.15 10.92
C LEU A 194 -2.43 22.02 11.62
N THR A 195 -3.13 21.36 12.53
CA THR A 195 -2.58 20.20 13.23
C THR A 195 -2.66 19.04 12.25
N GLU A 196 -1.51 18.72 11.66
CA GLU A 196 -1.36 17.59 10.77
C GLU A 196 -0.99 16.35 11.58
N VAL A 197 -1.78 15.29 11.44
CA VAL A 197 -1.44 13.98 12.00
C VAL A 197 -0.87 13.12 10.87
N PRO A 198 0.44 12.81 10.87
CA PRO A 198 1.01 11.95 9.84
C PRO A 198 0.42 10.55 9.96
N LEU A 199 -0.08 10.00 8.85
CA LEU A 199 -0.61 8.65 8.80
C LEU A 199 0.44 7.70 8.25
N VAL A 200 0.86 7.90 6.99
CA VAL A 200 1.78 7.01 6.27
C VAL A 200 2.81 7.80 5.48
N ASP A 201 4.04 7.30 5.47
CA ASP A 201 5.10 7.76 4.58
C ASP A 201 5.12 6.89 3.31
N LEU A 202 4.96 7.52 2.15
CA LEU A 202 4.90 6.83 0.86
C LEU A 202 6.21 6.13 0.50
N LYS A 203 7.35 6.56 1.09
CA LYS A 203 8.66 5.90 0.90
C LYS A 203 8.74 4.51 1.51
N LYS A 204 7.75 4.12 2.33
CA LYS A 204 7.64 2.76 2.88
C LYS A 204 7.12 1.76 1.85
N PHE A 205 6.50 2.22 0.77
CA PHE A 205 6.13 1.35 -0.33
C PHE A 205 7.36 1.02 -1.19
N PRO A 206 7.50 -0.22 -1.70
CA PRO A 206 8.66 -0.65 -2.47
C PRO A 206 8.63 -0.15 -3.93
N PHE A 207 7.67 0.72 -4.26
CA PHE A 207 7.50 1.35 -5.57
C PHE A 207 7.29 2.85 -5.34
N ASN A 208 8.03 3.67 -6.10
CA ASN A 208 7.94 5.14 -6.00
C ASN A 208 6.61 5.60 -6.59
N VAL A 209 5.72 6.09 -5.75
CA VAL A 209 4.37 6.53 -6.11
C VAL A 209 4.05 7.89 -5.50
N VAL A 210 3.20 8.63 -6.18
CA VAL A 210 2.62 9.90 -5.74
C VAL A 210 1.11 9.71 -5.66
N VAL A 211 0.49 10.26 -4.61
CA VAL A 211 -0.97 10.18 -4.43
C VAL A 211 -1.66 11.09 -5.45
N ARG A 212 -2.62 10.52 -6.17
CA ARG A 212 -3.41 11.20 -7.20
C ARG A 212 -4.77 11.63 -6.65
N GLN A 213 -5.37 10.76 -5.85
CA GLN A 213 -6.69 10.97 -5.29
C GLN A 213 -6.83 10.25 -3.96
N ILE A 214 -7.61 10.86 -3.06
CA ILE A 214 -8.06 10.22 -1.82
C ILE A 214 -9.58 10.37 -1.76
N THR A 215 -10.28 9.27 -1.48
CA THR A 215 -11.72 9.26 -1.21
C THR A 215 -11.99 8.84 0.22
N MET A 216 -13.08 9.33 0.79
CA MET A 216 -13.47 9.15 2.19
C MET A 216 -14.97 8.85 2.24
N GLU A 217 -15.32 7.59 2.05
CA GLU A 217 -16.70 7.13 1.88
C GLU A 217 -16.88 5.77 2.55
N ASP A 218 -18.10 5.47 2.99
CA ASP A 218 -18.51 4.17 3.51
C ASP A 218 -17.57 3.59 4.59
N GLY A 219 -17.14 4.44 5.53
CA GLY A 219 -16.25 4.04 6.63
C GLY A 219 -14.81 3.75 6.21
N LYS A 220 -14.41 4.13 4.99
CA LYS A 220 -13.07 3.88 4.43
C LYS A 220 -12.42 5.14 3.89
N VAL A 221 -11.11 5.21 4.07
CA VAL A 221 -10.22 6.12 3.34
C VAL A 221 -9.53 5.30 2.26
N THR A 222 -9.78 5.61 1.00
CA THR A 222 -9.15 4.93 -0.15
C THR A 222 -8.21 5.89 -0.85
N VAL A 223 -6.96 5.45 -1.03
CA VAL A 223 -5.88 6.20 -1.64
C VAL A 223 -5.58 5.59 -3.00
N PHE A 224 -5.57 6.43 -4.02
CA PHE A 224 -5.16 6.10 -5.38
C PHE A 224 -3.85 6.81 -5.67
N ALA A 225 -2.83 6.06 -6.08
CA ALA A 225 -1.49 6.58 -6.34
C ALA A 225 -0.90 5.96 -7.61
N ASP A 226 -0.04 6.72 -8.29
CA ASP A 226 0.69 6.24 -9.47
C ASP A 226 2.12 6.80 -9.51
N ASN A 227 2.93 6.35 -10.47
CA ASN A 227 4.29 6.86 -10.67
C ASN A 227 4.37 8.01 -11.70
N HIS A 228 3.23 8.57 -12.12
CA HIS A 228 3.18 9.72 -13.03
C HIS A 228 3.03 11.00 -12.20
N ALA A 229 4.17 11.57 -11.79
CA ALA A 229 4.20 12.99 -11.45
C ALA A 229 3.79 13.77 -12.72
N GLN A 230 2.70 14.55 -12.63
CA GLN A 230 2.36 15.51 -13.69
C GLN A 230 3.44 16.59 -13.78
#